data_AF-A0AAW7DP19-F1
#
_entry.id   AF-A0AAW7DP19-F1
#
_cell.length_a   1.000
_cell.length_b   1.000
_cell.length_c   1.000
_cell.angle_alpha   90.00
_cell.angle_beta   90.00
_cell.angle_gamma   90.00
#
_symmetry.space_group_name_H-M   'P 1'
#
loop_
_entity.id
_entity.type
_entity.pdbx_description
1 polymer ?
#
loop_
_entity_poly.entity_id
_entity_poly.type
_entity_poly.pdbx_seq_one_letter_code
_entity_poly.pdbx_strand_id
1 'polypeptide(L)'
;MRNQKKTPYGVRKRRSWWWLPYSLSQWHFIVGSTLLIGALGLYQHYLGYLIFIDGWQPLYPLYFVDFQQLKAELGFNLAYLSQLYVLPQLALGLLLGPFKRFKRTQVARKVASARSAKKALQGLSWQEFEVLTAEIFREQGYSVENTVEGADGGVDVIAKKKGEIYVIQCKHWNSRVGVAIIREMAGIVAASGAAKGYVVASGGFTLDAIDFARSAGVELMAAEDILHALGR
;
A
#
# COMPACT_ATOMS: atom_id res chain seq x y z
N MET A 1 -34.72 -34.33 -15.94
CA MET A 1 -34.14 -32.96 -16.01
C MET A 1 -33.80 -32.49 -14.59
N ARG A 2 -32.53 -32.55 -14.18
CA ARG A 2 -32.06 -32.07 -12.87
C ARG A 2 -31.16 -30.86 -13.09
N ASN A 3 -31.61 -29.73 -12.56
CA ASN A 3 -31.03 -28.41 -12.72
C ASN A 3 -29.87 -28.24 -11.73
N GLN A 4 -28.62 -28.26 -12.18
CA GLN A 4 -27.47 -27.92 -11.36
C GLN A 4 -27.17 -26.42 -11.48
N LYS A 5 -27.38 -25.68 -10.39
CA LYS A 5 -26.93 -24.30 -10.24
C LYS A 5 -25.38 -24.27 -10.19
N LYS A 6 -24.75 -23.73 -11.24
CA LYS A 6 -23.32 -23.35 -11.23
C LYS A 6 -23.18 -21.90 -10.78
N THR A 7 -22.44 -21.67 -9.70
CA THR A 7 -21.97 -20.34 -9.29
C THR A 7 -20.79 -19.90 -10.17
N PRO A 8 -20.75 -18.68 -10.73
CA PRO A 8 -19.83 -18.35 -11.84
C PRO A 8 -18.49 -17.73 -11.42
N TYR A 9 -17.93 -18.00 -10.24
CA TYR A 9 -16.60 -17.48 -9.87
C TYR A 9 -15.79 -18.49 -9.05
N GLY A 10 -15.08 -19.36 -9.75
CA GLY A 10 -14.00 -20.17 -9.20
C GLY A 10 -12.68 -19.40 -9.29
N VAL A 11 -12.39 -18.53 -8.33
CA VAL A 11 -11.07 -17.90 -8.23
C VAL A 11 -10.23 -18.68 -7.22
N ARG A 12 -9.22 -19.40 -7.72
CA ARG A 12 -8.15 -19.96 -6.90
C ARG A 12 -7.40 -18.80 -6.24
N LYS A 13 -7.50 -18.66 -4.92
CA LYS A 13 -6.62 -17.82 -4.10
C LYS A 13 -5.16 -18.27 -4.32
N ARG A 14 -4.44 -17.63 -5.24
CA ARG A 14 -2.97 -17.60 -5.17
C ARG A 14 -2.60 -16.50 -4.19
N ARG A 15 -2.05 -16.89 -3.05
CA ARG A 15 -1.46 -15.96 -2.07
C ARG A 15 -0.30 -15.24 -2.76
N SER A 16 -0.52 -13.99 -3.17
CA SER A 16 0.55 -13.13 -3.65
C SER A 16 1.13 -12.36 -2.46
N TRP A 17 2.44 -12.48 -2.28
CA TRP A 17 3.18 -12.10 -1.06
C TRP A 17 3.57 -10.61 -1.02
N TRP A 18 2.80 -9.74 -1.68
CA TRP A 18 3.14 -8.32 -1.86
C TRP A 18 2.68 -7.41 -0.70
N TRP A 19 2.10 -7.97 0.36
CA TRP A 19 1.44 -7.23 1.45
C TRP A 19 2.17 -7.27 2.79
N LEU A 20 3.38 -7.83 2.85
CA LEU A 20 4.15 -7.81 4.09
C LEU A 20 4.95 -6.50 4.15
N PRO A 21 4.89 -5.76 5.28
CA PRO A 21 5.65 -4.51 5.46
C PRO A 21 7.19 -4.70 5.48
N TYR A 22 7.66 -5.93 5.21
CA TYR A 22 9.05 -6.33 5.25
C TYR A 22 9.35 -7.32 4.13
N SER A 23 10.52 -7.19 3.48
CA SER A 23 10.96 -8.09 2.41
C SER A 23 11.22 -9.52 2.94
N LEU A 24 11.21 -10.54 2.06
CA LEU A 24 11.45 -11.94 2.44
C LEU A 24 12.77 -12.15 3.20
N SER A 25 13.78 -11.30 2.94
CA SER A 25 15.06 -11.31 3.65
C SER A 25 14.97 -10.79 5.08
N GLN A 26 14.09 -9.81 5.35
CA GLN A 26 13.87 -9.28 6.70
C GLN A 26 13.11 -10.28 7.58
N TRP A 27 12.20 -11.07 7.01
CA TRP A 27 11.55 -12.18 7.72
C TRP A 27 12.53 -13.29 8.12
N HIS A 28 13.43 -13.68 7.22
CA HIS A 28 14.49 -14.65 7.56
C HIS A 28 15.43 -14.12 8.65
N PHE A 29 15.71 -12.81 8.68
CA PHE A 29 16.53 -12.21 9.72
C PHE A 29 15.81 -12.22 11.09
N ILE A 30 14.54 -11.85 11.13
CA ILE A 30 13.74 -11.84 12.38
C ILE A 30 13.58 -13.28 12.90
N VAL A 31 13.09 -14.20 12.07
CA VAL A 31 12.88 -15.61 12.47
C VAL A 31 14.20 -16.31 12.81
N GLY A 32 15.26 -16.03 12.03
CA GLY A 32 16.60 -16.57 12.28
C GLY A 32 17.17 -16.07 13.62
N SER A 33 17.02 -14.78 13.93
CA SER A 33 17.51 -14.22 15.19
C SER A 33 16.77 -14.76 16.42
N THR A 34 15.45 -14.96 16.34
CA THR A 34 14.67 -15.56 17.44
C THR A 34 15.05 -17.03 17.68
N LEU A 35 15.28 -17.81 16.62
CA LEU A 35 15.72 -19.20 16.73
C LEU A 35 17.14 -19.30 17.30
N LEU A 36 18.05 -18.39 16.93
CA LEU A 36 19.42 -18.36 17.44
C LEU A 36 19.44 -18.06 18.95
N ILE A 37 18.64 -17.10 19.40
CA ILE A 37 18.49 -16.77 20.84
C ILE A 37 17.90 -17.95 21.61
N GLY A 38 16.90 -18.63 21.06
CA GLY A 38 16.33 -19.85 21.65
C GLY A 38 17.34 -21.00 21.74
N ALA A 39 18.14 -21.21 20.71
CA ALA A 39 19.18 -22.25 20.67
C ALA A 39 20.33 -21.96 21.64
N LEU A 40 20.77 -20.70 21.74
CA LEU A 40 21.77 -20.26 22.74
C LEU A 40 21.25 -20.45 24.16
N GLY A 41 19.97 -20.13 24.42
CA GLY A 41 19.33 -20.36 25.72
C GLY A 41 19.26 -21.84 26.10
N LEU A 42 18.88 -22.72 25.16
CA LEU A 42 18.84 -24.17 25.37
C LEU A 42 20.24 -24.76 25.56
N TYR A 43 21.24 -24.28 24.81
CA TYR A 43 22.63 -24.74 24.93
C TYR A 43 23.24 -24.35 26.28
N GLN A 44 22.97 -23.13 26.76
CA GLN A 44 23.38 -22.70 28.10
C GLN A 44 22.69 -23.48 29.22
N HIS A 45 21.39 -23.80 29.05
CA HIS A 45 20.67 -24.63 30.00
C HIS A 45 21.17 -26.08 30.03
N TYR A 46 21.49 -26.65 28.87
CA TYR A 46 22.07 -27.98 28.72
C TYR A 46 23.48 -28.07 29.32
N LEU A 47 24.34 -27.07 29.09
CA LEU A 47 25.65 -26.99 29.73
C LEU A 47 25.54 -26.88 31.25
N GLY A 48 24.59 -26.09 31.77
CA GLY A 48 24.31 -26.03 33.21
C GLY A 48 23.84 -27.37 33.78
N TYR A 49 23.05 -28.13 33.02
CA TYR A 49 22.57 -29.46 33.40
C TYR A 49 23.68 -30.51 33.40
N LEU A 50 24.57 -30.50 32.39
CA LEU A 50 25.74 -31.38 32.33
C LEU A 50 26.71 -31.16 33.50
N ILE A 51 26.94 -29.90 33.89
CA ILE A 51 27.78 -29.55 35.04
C ILE A 51 27.20 -30.08 36.37
N PHE A 52 25.87 -30.25 36.46
CA PHE A 52 25.17 -30.69 37.67
C PHE A 52 25.21 -32.22 37.87
N ILE A 53 25.28 -33.01 36.79
CA ILE A 53 25.27 -34.50 36.86
C ILE A 53 26.62 -35.06 37.31
N ASP A 54 27.73 -34.42 36.96
CA ASP A 54 29.08 -34.93 37.22
C ASP A 54 29.66 -34.55 38.60
N GLY A 55 28.85 -33.93 39.48
CA GLY A 55 29.24 -33.62 40.86
C GLY A 55 30.45 -32.67 40.99
N TRP A 56 30.76 -31.92 39.94
CA TRP A 56 31.93 -31.04 39.88
C TRP A 56 31.64 -29.74 40.64
N GLN A 57 32.28 -29.53 41.79
CA GLN A 57 32.27 -28.25 42.49
C GLN A 57 33.18 -27.27 41.72
N PRO A 58 32.69 -26.13 41.19
CA PRO A 58 33.51 -25.23 40.39
C PRO A 58 34.56 -24.54 41.27
N LEU A 59 35.84 -24.69 40.90
CA LEU A 59 37.00 -24.18 41.64
C LEU A 59 37.33 -22.68 41.39
N TYR A 60 36.38 -21.85 40.94
CA TYR A 60 36.62 -20.41 40.73
C TYR A 60 35.35 -19.57 41.00
N PRO A 61 35.41 -18.52 41.86
CA PRO A 61 34.32 -17.57 42.01
C PRO A 61 34.51 -16.47 40.95
N LEU A 62 34.19 -16.77 39.69
CA LEU A 62 34.25 -15.75 38.63
C LEU A 62 32.89 -15.63 37.96
N TYR A 63 32.19 -14.57 38.37
CA TYR A 63 31.04 -13.95 37.70
C TYR A 63 29.91 -14.92 37.33
N PHE A 64 29.18 -15.42 38.32
CA PHE A 64 27.76 -15.69 38.08
C PHE A 64 27.10 -14.34 37.77
N VAL A 65 27.11 -13.96 36.50
CA VAL A 65 26.27 -12.87 36.01
C VAL A 65 24.84 -13.32 36.27
N ASP A 66 24.15 -12.64 37.17
CA ASP A 66 22.76 -12.94 37.48
C ASP A 66 21.95 -12.79 36.18
N PHE A 67 21.57 -13.93 35.60
CA PHE A 67 20.86 -14.00 34.35
C PHE A 67 19.50 -13.28 34.42
N GLN A 68 18.90 -13.13 35.61
CA GLN A 68 17.70 -12.32 35.78
C GLN A 68 18.02 -10.83 35.68
N GLN A 69 19.12 -10.39 36.29
CA GLN A 69 19.60 -9.02 36.24
C GLN A 69 20.06 -8.63 34.83
N LEU A 70 20.77 -9.51 34.14
CA LEU A 70 21.19 -9.31 32.75
C LEU A 70 19.99 -9.24 31.79
N LYS A 71 18.98 -10.10 31.98
CA LYS A 71 17.73 -10.04 31.19
C LYS A 71 16.95 -8.76 31.46
N ALA A 72 16.91 -8.30 32.71
CA ALA A 72 16.28 -7.05 33.08
C ALA A 72 17.01 -5.86 32.42
N GLU A 73 18.33 -5.76 32.58
CA GLU A 73 19.18 -4.72 31.98
C GLU A 73 19.09 -4.70 30.45
N LEU A 74 19.16 -5.86 29.78
CA LEU A 74 18.97 -5.94 28.33
C LEU A 74 17.54 -5.56 27.91
N GLY A 75 16.53 -5.99 28.66
CA GLY A 75 15.12 -5.67 28.40
C GLY A 75 14.82 -4.18 28.52
N PHE A 76 15.33 -3.53 29.57
CA PHE A 76 15.21 -2.09 29.78
C PHE A 76 15.90 -1.29 28.67
N ASN A 77 17.13 -1.66 28.29
CA ASN A 77 17.86 -0.99 27.21
C ASN A 77 17.19 -1.16 25.84
N LEU A 78 16.69 -2.35 25.52
CA LEU A 78 15.95 -2.58 24.26
C LEU A 78 14.63 -1.80 24.23
N ALA A 79 13.89 -1.76 25.34
CA ALA A 79 12.66 -0.99 25.44
C ALA A 79 12.94 0.52 25.28
N TYR A 80 13.96 1.05 25.95
CA TYR A 80 14.36 2.45 25.87
C TYR A 80 14.82 2.84 24.45
N LEU A 81 15.66 2.01 23.82
CA LEU A 81 16.08 2.21 22.43
C LEU A 81 14.88 2.16 21.48
N SER A 82 13.93 1.23 21.68
CA SER A 82 12.73 1.16 20.85
C SER A 82 11.87 2.44 20.93
N GLN A 83 11.76 3.04 22.12
CA GLN A 83 11.03 4.30 22.31
C GLN A 83 11.70 5.47 21.59
N LEU A 84 13.04 5.55 21.64
CA LEU A 84 13.82 6.60 20.97
C LEU A 84 13.70 6.57 19.44
N TYR A 85 13.45 5.41 18.83
CA TYR A 85 13.29 5.30 17.37
C TYR A 85 11.83 5.37 16.90
N VAL A 86 10.87 4.83 17.67
CA VAL A 86 9.46 4.77 17.25
C VAL A 86 8.75 6.10 17.44
N LEU A 87 8.97 6.78 18.57
CA LEU A 87 8.25 8.02 18.90
C LEU A 87 8.55 9.18 17.93
N PRO A 88 9.80 9.41 17.49
CA PRO A 88 10.07 10.46 16.50
C PRO A 88 9.42 10.19 15.14
N GLN A 89 9.31 8.93 14.71
CA GLN A 89 8.65 8.59 13.45
C GLN A 89 7.13 8.85 13.51
N LEU A 90 6.50 8.52 14.63
CA LEU A 90 5.09 8.83 14.87
C LEU A 90 4.84 10.35 14.94
N ALA A 91 5.69 11.08 15.67
CA ALA A 91 5.62 12.54 15.77
C ALA A 91 5.81 13.22 14.40
N LEU A 92 6.74 12.75 13.59
CA LEU A 92 6.96 13.24 12.23
C LEU A 92 5.73 12.99 11.33
N GLY A 93 5.10 11.81 11.44
CA GLY A 93 3.86 11.50 10.75
C GLY A 93 2.70 12.44 11.13
N LEU A 94 2.58 12.77 12.42
CA LEU A 94 1.60 13.73 12.95
C LEU A 94 1.83 15.17 12.48
N LEU A 95 3.09 15.58 12.28
CA LEU A 95 3.44 16.92 11.79
C LEU A 95 3.27 17.06 10.27
N LEU A 96 3.61 16.02 9.50
CA LEU A 96 3.53 16.05 8.03
C LEU A 96 2.15 15.67 7.48
N GLY A 97 1.40 14.84 8.21
CA GLY A 97 0.06 14.39 7.83
C GLY A 97 -0.94 15.52 7.52
N PRO A 98 -1.09 16.54 8.40
CA PRO A 98 -1.97 17.68 8.16
C PRO A 98 -1.59 18.45 6.89
N PHE A 99 -0.30 18.58 6.60
CA PHE A 99 0.20 19.33 5.44
C PHE A 99 -0.15 18.62 4.12
N LYS A 100 0.01 17.29 4.07
CA LYS A 100 -0.42 16.48 2.91
C LYS A 100 -1.94 16.52 2.73
N ARG A 101 -2.71 16.50 3.83
CA ARG A 101 -4.18 16.60 3.81
C ARG A 101 -4.66 17.98 3.34
N PHE A 102 -3.97 19.05 3.76
CA PHE A 102 -4.30 20.41 3.37
C PHE A 102 -4.18 20.61 1.86
N LYS A 103 -3.04 20.24 1.24
CA LYS A 103 -2.89 20.36 -0.23
C LYS A 103 -3.98 19.62 -1.03
N ARG A 104 -4.40 18.44 -0.58
CA ARG A 104 -5.46 17.64 -1.25
C ARG A 104 -6.80 18.37 -1.30
N THR A 105 -7.25 18.87 -0.15
CA THR A 105 -8.53 19.58 -0.04
C THR A 105 -8.56 20.90 -0.80
N GLN A 106 -7.41 21.56 -0.96
CA GLN A 106 -7.32 22.83 -1.69
C GLN A 106 -7.54 22.64 -3.19
N VAL A 107 -7.01 21.57 -3.80
CA VAL A 107 -7.21 21.30 -5.24
C VAL A 107 -8.67 20.98 -5.55
N ALA A 108 -9.30 20.09 -4.78
CA ALA A 108 -10.72 19.78 -4.94
C ALA A 108 -11.60 21.03 -4.76
N ARG A 109 -11.31 21.85 -3.75
CA ARG A 109 -12.02 23.13 -3.53
C ARG A 109 -11.81 24.14 -4.65
N LYS A 110 -10.60 24.23 -5.22
CA LYS A 110 -10.30 25.13 -6.36
C LYS A 110 -11.18 24.82 -7.56
N VAL A 111 -11.37 23.54 -7.88
CA VAL A 111 -12.23 23.11 -9.00
C VAL A 111 -13.71 23.25 -8.66
N ALA A 112 -14.11 22.80 -7.45
CA ALA A 112 -15.50 22.84 -7.02
C ALA A 112 -16.05 24.27 -6.84
N SER A 113 -15.22 25.25 -6.44
CA SER A 113 -15.63 26.65 -6.25
C SER A 113 -15.47 27.53 -7.50
N ALA A 114 -14.84 27.03 -8.56
CA ALA A 114 -14.61 27.82 -9.76
C ALA A 114 -15.92 28.15 -10.48
N ARG A 115 -16.01 29.39 -10.99
CA ARG A 115 -17.13 29.85 -11.84
C ARG A 115 -17.31 28.99 -13.10
N SER A 116 -16.22 28.41 -13.60
CA SER A 116 -16.22 27.39 -14.65
C SER A 116 -15.35 26.21 -14.19
N ALA A 117 -15.99 25.17 -13.69
CA ALA A 117 -15.30 23.98 -13.18
C ALA A 117 -14.49 23.27 -14.28
N LYS A 118 -15.01 23.26 -15.52
CA LYS A 118 -14.29 22.74 -16.70
C LYS A 118 -12.97 23.49 -16.98
N LYS A 119 -13.00 24.83 -16.96
CA LYS A 119 -11.79 25.63 -17.17
C LYS A 119 -10.79 25.47 -16.02
N ALA A 120 -11.29 25.35 -14.80
CA ALA A 120 -10.43 25.08 -13.63
C ALA A 120 -9.77 23.71 -13.72
N LEU A 121 -10.50 22.68 -14.15
CA LEU A 121 -9.98 21.34 -14.37
C LEU A 121 -8.88 21.31 -15.45
N GLN A 122 -9.08 22.01 -16.56
CA GLN A 122 -8.09 22.14 -17.65
C GLN A 122 -6.85 22.96 -17.26
N GLY A 123 -6.97 23.83 -16.25
CA GLY A 123 -5.88 24.65 -15.74
C GLY A 123 -5.07 24.00 -14.62
N LEU A 124 -5.34 22.74 -14.29
CA LEU A 124 -4.57 22.01 -13.29
C LEU A 124 -3.23 21.55 -13.86
N SER A 125 -2.23 21.42 -12.99
CA SER A 125 -1.05 20.62 -13.34
C SER A 125 -1.40 19.13 -13.37
N TRP A 126 -0.57 18.31 -14.03
CA TRP A 126 -0.78 16.86 -14.04
C TRP A 126 -0.75 16.27 -12.62
N GLN A 127 0.12 16.77 -11.73
CA GLN A 127 0.14 16.36 -10.32
C GLN A 127 -1.12 16.79 -9.57
N GLU A 128 -1.63 18.00 -9.83
CA GLU A 128 -2.89 18.46 -9.23
C GLU A 128 -4.07 17.59 -9.70
N PHE A 129 -4.07 17.16 -10.97
CA PHE A 129 -5.09 16.29 -11.52
C PHE A 129 -5.07 14.88 -10.90
N GLU A 130 -3.89 14.30 -10.66
CA GLU A 130 -3.75 13.04 -9.92
C GLU A 130 -4.24 13.17 -8.48
N VAL A 131 -3.88 14.27 -7.80
CA VAL A 131 -4.33 14.56 -6.44
C VAL A 131 -5.84 14.68 -6.38
N LEU A 132 -6.46 15.37 -7.34
CA LEU A 132 -7.91 15.51 -7.45
C LEU A 132 -8.58 14.15 -7.66
N THR A 133 -8.07 13.37 -8.61
CA THR A 133 -8.59 12.03 -8.91
C THR A 133 -8.54 11.15 -7.66
N ALA A 134 -7.39 11.09 -6.99
CA ALA A 134 -7.24 10.34 -5.76
C ALA A 134 -8.24 10.78 -4.67
N GLU A 135 -8.56 12.08 -4.58
CA GLU A 135 -9.54 12.58 -3.62
C GLU A 135 -10.97 12.16 -3.94
N ILE A 136 -11.37 12.20 -5.21
CA ILE A 136 -12.69 11.71 -5.66
C ILE A 136 -12.87 10.24 -5.29
N PHE A 137 -11.86 9.40 -5.52
CA PHE A 137 -11.92 8.00 -5.11
C PHE A 137 -12.00 7.85 -3.58
N ARG A 138 -11.32 8.69 -2.80
CA ARG A 138 -11.46 8.68 -1.33
C ARG A 138 -12.87 9.05 -0.89
N GLU A 139 -13.47 10.08 -1.48
CA GLU A 139 -14.85 10.49 -1.19
C GLU A 139 -15.87 9.40 -1.55
N GLN A 140 -15.59 8.62 -2.60
CA GLN A 140 -16.36 7.43 -2.95
C GLN A 140 -16.11 6.21 -2.04
N GLY A 141 -15.32 6.36 -0.97
CA GLY A 141 -15.07 5.34 0.04
C GLY A 141 -13.97 4.33 -0.34
N TYR A 142 -13.03 4.70 -1.22
CA TYR A 142 -11.83 3.91 -1.47
C TYR A 142 -10.70 4.32 -0.52
N SER A 143 -9.90 3.36 -0.08
CA SER A 143 -8.59 3.63 0.53
C SER A 143 -7.58 3.81 -0.59
N VAL A 144 -7.00 5.01 -0.70
CA VAL A 144 -6.19 5.41 -1.86
C VAL A 144 -4.75 5.73 -1.46
N GLU A 145 -3.81 5.03 -2.11
CA GLU A 145 -2.37 5.22 -2.01
C GLU A 145 -1.86 5.78 -3.35
N ASN A 146 -1.20 6.94 -3.30
CA ASN A 146 -0.54 7.52 -4.48
C ASN A 146 0.81 6.82 -4.66
N THR A 147 1.16 6.41 -5.88
CA THR A 147 2.50 5.89 -6.17
C THR A 147 3.51 7.04 -6.11
N VAL A 148 4.70 6.78 -5.57
CA VAL A 148 5.60 7.86 -5.11
C VAL A 148 6.28 8.60 -6.26
N GLU A 149 6.33 8.03 -7.45
CA GLU A 149 6.83 8.67 -8.66
C GLU A 149 6.26 7.88 -9.83
N GLY A 150 5.81 8.56 -10.89
CA GLY A 150 5.28 7.99 -12.13
C GLY A 150 6.32 7.20 -12.93
N ALA A 151 7.01 6.26 -12.30
CA ALA A 151 8.05 5.44 -12.89
C ALA A 151 7.43 4.18 -13.50
N ASP A 152 7.30 4.22 -14.83
CA ASP A 152 7.44 3.12 -15.79
C ASP A 152 6.37 2.02 -15.87
N GLY A 153 5.27 2.12 -15.12
CA GLY A 153 4.19 1.12 -15.16
C GLY A 153 2.82 1.60 -15.63
N GLY A 154 2.64 2.90 -15.87
CA GLY A 154 1.35 3.47 -16.28
C GLY A 154 0.26 3.52 -15.20
N VAL A 155 0.56 3.22 -13.93
CA VAL A 155 -0.40 3.33 -12.80
C VAL A 155 0.00 4.46 -11.87
N ASP A 156 -0.87 5.44 -11.74
CA ASP A 156 -0.62 6.66 -10.97
C ASP A 156 -1.23 6.56 -9.55
N VAL A 157 -2.32 5.80 -9.42
CA VAL A 157 -3.03 5.65 -8.14
C VAL A 157 -3.49 4.20 -7.93
N ILE A 158 -3.28 3.68 -6.72
CA ILE A 158 -3.79 2.38 -6.29
C ILE A 158 -4.90 2.62 -5.26
N ALA A 159 -6.07 2.07 -5.53
CA ALA A 159 -7.25 2.20 -4.69
C ALA A 159 -7.73 0.83 -4.20
N LYS A 160 -8.28 0.78 -2.98
CA LYS A 160 -8.83 -0.44 -2.38
C LYS A 160 -10.22 -0.21 -1.85
N LYS A 161 -11.13 -1.13 -2.12
CA LYS A 161 -12.49 -1.08 -1.59
C LYS A 161 -13.05 -2.49 -1.46
N LYS A 162 -13.60 -2.81 -0.29
CA LYS A 162 -14.20 -4.12 0.03
C LYS A 162 -13.25 -5.32 -0.24
N GLY A 163 -11.96 -5.14 0.01
CA GLY A 163 -10.95 -6.18 -0.18
C GLY A 163 -10.44 -6.33 -1.62
N GLU A 164 -10.99 -5.58 -2.56
CA GLU A 164 -10.58 -5.58 -3.96
C GLU A 164 -9.59 -4.44 -4.24
N ILE A 165 -8.68 -4.67 -5.20
CA ILE A 165 -7.67 -3.71 -5.64
C ILE A 165 -8.10 -3.11 -6.98
N TYR A 166 -7.89 -1.81 -7.13
CA TYR A 166 -8.19 -1.04 -8.32
C TYR A 166 -6.95 -0.25 -8.70
N VAL A 167 -6.61 -0.27 -9.99
CA VAL A 167 -5.49 0.49 -10.55
C VAL A 167 -6.05 1.65 -11.35
N ILE A 168 -5.47 2.83 -11.20
CA ILE A 168 -5.99 4.05 -11.80
C ILE A 168 -4.84 4.76 -12.52
N GLN A 169 -5.08 5.14 -13.77
CA GLN A 169 -4.18 5.96 -14.58
C GLN A 169 -4.85 7.28 -14.94
N CYS A 170 -4.11 8.37 -14.76
CA CYS A 170 -4.52 9.73 -15.02
C CYS A 170 -3.84 10.24 -16.30
N LYS A 171 -4.64 10.71 -17.26
CA LYS A 171 -4.16 11.34 -18.50
C LYS A 171 -4.68 12.77 -18.57
N HIS A 172 -3.89 13.71 -18.06
CA HIS A 172 -4.20 15.13 -18.12
C HIS A 172 -3.77 15.76 -19.45
N TRP A 173 -4.47 15.40 -20.53
CA TRP A 173 -4.21 15.89 -21.88
C TRP A 173 -5.38 16.73 -22.42
N ASN A 174 -5.10 17.62 -23.36
CA ASN A 174 -6.12 18.33 -24.13
C ASN A 174 -6.72 17.48 -25.25
N SER A 175 -5.98 16.48 -25.72
CA SER A 175 -6.43 15.53 -26.75
C SER A 175 -7.21 14.36 -26.14
N ARG A 176 -8.05 13.73 -26.96
CA ARG A 176 -8.77 12.52 -26.59
C ARG A 176 -7.80 11.34 -26.45
N VAL A 177 -8.00 10.53 -25.42
CA VAL A 177 -7.25 9.30 -25.18
C VAL A 177 -7.72 8.21 -26.15
N GLY A 178 -6.76 7.63 -26.87
CA GLY A 178 -7.00 6.56 -27.84
C GLY A 178 -6.98 5.15 -27.23
N VAL A 179 -7.40 4.17 -28.03
CA VAL A 179 -7.55 2.76 -27.61
C VAL A 179 -6.27 2.11 -27.12
N ALA A 180 -5.10 2.59 -27.57
CA ALA A 180 -3.79 2.05 -27.16
C ALA A 180 -3.60 2.10 -25.62
N ILE A 181 -3.95 3.23 -25.00
CA ILE A 181 -3.86 3.41 -23.54
C ILE A 181 -4.82 2.46 -22.81
N ILE A 182 -6.02 2.25 -23.34
CA ILE A 182 -7.00 1.35 -22.72
C ILE A 182 -6.53 -0.10 -22.80
N ARG A 183 -5.87 -0.49 -23.90
CA ARG A 183 -5.26 -1.83 -24.06
C ARG A 183 -4.10 -2.05 -23.09
N GLU A 184 -3.25 -1.04 -22.91
CA GLU A 184 -2.17 -1.07 -21.94
C GLU A 184 -2.73 -1.26 -20.51
N MET A 185 -3.74 -0.46 -20.14
CA MET A 185 -4.42 -0.59 -18.85
C MET A 185 -5.05 -1.98 -18.66
N ALA A 186 -5.69 -2.53 -19.69
CA ALA A 186 -6.25 -3.88 -19.62
C ALA A 186 -5.16 -4.94 -19.36
N GLY A 187 -3.98 -4.79 -19.97
CA GLY A 187 -2.82 -5.62 -19.70
C GLY A 187 -2.35 -5.52 -18.24
N ILE A 188 -2.31 -4.30 -17.69
CA ILE A 188 -1.96 -4.06 -16.29
C ILE A 188 -2.97 -4.72 -15.34
N VAL A 189 -4.28 -4.59 -15.61
CA VAL A 189 -5.33 -5.22 -14.80
C VAL A 189 -5.16 -6.74 -14.80
N ALA A 190 -4.95 -7.33 -15.98
CA ALA A 190 -4.74 -8.77 -16.13
C ALA A 190 -3.47 -9.27 -15.41
N ALA A 191 -2.38 -8.50 -15.45
CA ALA A 191 -1.10 -8.86 -14.84
C ALA A 191 -1.08 -8.65 -13.31
N SER A 192 -1.73 -7.60 -12.82
CA SER A 192 -1.73 -7.22 -11.40
C SER A 192 -2.75 -7.99 -10.56
N GLY A 193 -3.74 -8.62 -11.20
CA GLY A 193 -4.87 -9.23 -10.50
C GLY A 193 -5.80 -8.20 -9.85
N ALA A 194 -5.76 -6.95 -10.31
CA ALA A 194 -6.73 -5.93 -9.92
C ALA A 194 -8.14 -6.35 -10.37
N ALA A 195 -9.15 -6.00 -9.57
CA ALA A 195 -10.54 -6.27 -9.92
C ALA A 195 -10.98 -5.46 -11.14
N LYS A 196 -10.44 -4.24 -11.28
CA LYS A 196 -10.75 -3.31 -12.36
C LYS A 196 -9.68 -2.24 -12.50
N GLY A 197 -9.50 -1.75 -13.73
CA GLY A 197 -8.69 -0.56 -14.02
C GLY A 197 -9.55 0.67 -14.27
N TYR A 198 -9.06 1.85 -13.95
CA TYR A 198 -9.67 3.13 -14.33
C TYR A 198 -8.69 3.93 -15.17
N VAL A 199 -9.18 4.50 -16.26
CA VAL A 199 -8.46 5.56 -16.99
C VAL A 199 -9.25 6.85 -16.83
N VAL A 200 -8.59 7.87 -16.28
CA VAL A 200 -9.19 9.16 -15.96
C VAL A 200 -8.57 10.21 -16.88
N ALA A 201 -9.39 10.88 -17.70
CA ALA A 201 -8.89 11.79 -18.74
C ALA A 201 -9.63 13.13 -18.79
N SER A 202 -8.87 14.23 -18.77
CA SER A 202 -9.44 15.58 -18.92
C SER A 202 -9.90 15.90 -20.34
N GLY A 203 -9.26 15.32 -21.35
CA GLY A 203 -9.56 15.52 -22.78
C GLY A 203 -10.63 14.57 -23.33
N GLY A 204 -11.11 13.63 -22.51
CA GLY A 204 -12.06 12.58 -22.91
C GLY A 204 -11.42 11.44 -23.71
N PHE A 205 -12.26 10.64 -24.37
CA PHE A 205 -11.87 9.38 -25.01
C PHE A 205 -12.32 9.32 -26.47
N THR A 206 -11.62 8.55 -27.30
CA THR A 206 -12.10 8.22 -28.65
C THR A 206 -13.22 7.16 -28.60
N LEU A 207 -14.02 7.04 -29.67
CA LEU A 207 -15.07 6.02 -29.75
C LEU A 207 -14.49 4.60 -29.60
N ASP A 208 -13.39 4.30 -30.30
CA ASP A 208 -12.70 3.01 -30.19
C ASP A 208 -12.24 2.70 -28.76
N ALA A 209 -11.80 3.73 -28.01
CA ALA A 209 -11.39 3.57 -26.62
C ALA A 209 -12.59 3.21 -25.73
N ILE A 210 -13.73 3.88 -25.94
CA ILE A 210 -14.99 3.62 -25.23
C ILE A 210 -15.50 2.21 -25.53
N ASP A 211 -15.52 1.82 -26.80
CA ASP A 211 -16.03 0.51 -27.22
C ASP A 211 -15.14 -0.62 -26.69
N PHE A 212 -13.82 -0.46 -26.73
CA PHE A 212 -12.90 -1.46 -26.18
C PHE A 212 -13.00 -1.58 -24.65
N ALA A 213 -13.16 -0.46 -23.93
CA ALA A 213 -13.25 -0.46 -22.47
C ALA A 213 -14.40 -1.32 -21.93
N ARG A 214 -15.55 -1.34 -22.62
CA ARG A 214 -16.75 -2.10 -22.22
C ARG A 214 -16.50 -3.58 -21.98
N SER A 215 -15.55 -4.19 -22.70
CA SER A 215 -15.20 -5.62 -22.57
C SER A 215 -13.84 -5.88 -21.93
N ALA A 216 -13.09 -4.84 -21.57
CA ALA A 216 -11.67 -4.96 -21.18
C ALA A 216 -11.43 -4.93 -19.66
N GLY A 217 -12.48 -4.84 -18.83
CA GLY A 217 -12.31 -4.66 -17.38
C GLY A 217 -11.70 -3.31 -16.99
N VAL A 218 -11.89 -2.31 -17.85
CA VAL A 218 -11.41 -0.94 -17.68
C VAL A 218 -12.60 0.01 -17.69
N GLU A 219 -12.72 0.85 -16.67
CA GLU A 219 -13.68 1.94 -16.60
C GLU A 219 -13.05 3.25 -17.03
N LEU A 220 -13.82 4.07 -17.75
CA LEU A 220 -13.39 5.37 -18.24
C LEU A 220 -14.07 6.46 -17.41
N MET A 221 -13.28 7.44 -16.98
CA MET A 221 -13.78 8.61 -16.27
C MET A 221 -13.34 9.86 -17.02
N ALA A 222 -14.28 10.53 -17.68
CA ALA A 222 -14.03 11.76 -18.41
C ALA A 222 -14.14 12.98 -17.49
N ALA A 223 -13.82 14.17 -18.02
CA ALA A 223 -13.96 15.43 -17.30
C ALA A 223 -15.38 15.60 -16.74
N GLU A 224 -16.40 15.22 -17.49
CA GLU A 224 -17.80 15.31 -17.08
C GLU A 224 -18.10 14.46 -15.84
N ASP A 225 -17.54 13.24 -15.77
CA ASP A 225 -17.71 12.35 -14.61
C ASP A 225 -17.02 12.90 -13.36
N ILE A 226 -15.84 13.53 -13.53
CA ILE A 226 -15.11 14.22 -12.46
C ILE A 226 -15.94 15.39 -11.93
N LEU A 227 -16.52 16.19 -12.82
CA LEU A 227 -17.34 17.35 -12.43
C LEU A 227 -18.62 16.91 -11.72
N HIS A 228 -19.28 15.87 -12.23
CA HIS A 228 -20.45 15.28 -11.58
C HIS A 228 -20.12 14.75 -10.18
N ALA A 229 -18.95 14.10 -10.01
CA ALA A 229 -18.50 13.63 -8.70
C ALA A 229 -18.27 14.79 -7.70
N LEU A 230 -17.93 15.99 -8.19
CA LEU A 230 -17.79 17.22 -7.39
C LEU A 230 -19.12 17.98 -7.20
N GLY A 231 -20.24 17.46 -7.70
CA GLY A 231 -21.56 18.09 -7.61
C GLY A 231 -21.76 19.28 -8.56
N ARG A 232 -21.13 19.26 -9.73
CA ARG A 232 -21.19 20.32 -10.76
C ARG A 232 -21.75 19.85 -12.09
#